data_AF-A0A7W3RI81-F1
#
_entry.id   AF-A0A7W3RI81-F1
#
_cell.length_a   1.000
_cell.length_b   1.000
_cell.length_c   1.000
_cell.angle_alpha   90.00
_cell.angle_beta   90.00
_cell.angle_gamma   90.00
#
_symmetry.space_group_name_H-M   'P 1'
#
loop_
_entity.id
_entity.type
_entity.pdbx_description
1 polymer ?
#
loop_
_entity_poly.entity_id
_entity_poly.type
_entity_poly.pdbx_seq_one_letter_code
_entity_poly.pdbx_strand_id
1 'polypeptide(L)'
;MEKELMFKSYMLLFEIEVALVNIIEHEMITQYGRLWRQLFFVKCGTDLYDNLPLLFRLNPLQTIFTDHELHDLCILADIKNALATLLPISQDDVDHLINVLQHLNKKKTLLLFI
;
A
#
# COMPACT_ATOMS: atom_id res chain seq x y z
N MET A 1 -13.32 -3.25 22.73
CA MET A 1 -13.28 -2.04 21.90
C MET A 1 -11.86 -1.72 21.44
N GLU A 2 -10.92 -1.26 22.28
CA GLU A 2 -9.57 -0.89 21.82
C GLU A 2 -8.75 -2.06 21.19
N LYS A 3 -8.71 -3.23 21.84
CA LYS A 3 -8.07 -4.43 21.28
C LYS A 3 -8.73 -4.92 19.98
N GLU A 4 -10.02 -4.68 19.83
CA GLU A 4 -10.79 -5.06 18.65
C GLU A 4 -10.51 -4.12 17.48
N LEU A 5 -10.38 -2.81 17.74
CA LEU A 5 -9.93 -1.82 16.77
C LEU A 5 -8.52 -2.09 16.29
N MET A 6 -7.59 -2.40 17.21
CA MET A 6 -6.22 -2.80 16.82
C MET A 6 -6.23 -4.04 15.92
N PHE A 7 -6.93 -5.11 16.32
CA PHE A 7 -7.02 -6.33 15.52
C PHE A 7 -7.61 -6.07 14.12
N LYS A 8 -8.73 -5.32 14.06
CA LYS A 8 -9.35 -4.93 12.79
C LYS A 8 -8.40 -4.11 11.92
N SER A 9 -7.63 -3.20 12.51
CA SER A 9 -6.66 -2.37 11.80
C SER A 9 -5.52 -3.19 11.22
N TYR A 10 -5.01 -4.19 11.95
CA TYR A 10 -4.01 -5.13 11.42
C TYR A 10 -4.54 -5.91 10.21
N MET A 11 -5.77 -6.43 10.30
CA MET A 11 -6.40 -7.14 9.18
C MET A 11 -6.55 -6.25 7.96
N LEU A 12 -7.04 -5.02 8.14
CA LEU A 12 -7.22 -4.07 7.05
C LEU A 12 -5.88 -3.67 6.41
N LEU A 13 -4.83 -3.41 7.22
CA LEU A 13 -3.50 -3.11 6.68
C LEU A 13 -2.94 -4.26 5.87
N PHE A 14 -3.09 -5.49 6.33
CA PHE A 14 -2.65 -6.66 5.57
C PHE A 14 -3.36 -6.73 4.20
N GLU A 15 -4.67 -6.53 4.16
CA GLU A 15 -5.43 -6.51 2.90
C GLU A 15 -4.99 -5.37 1.97
N ILE A 16 -4.71 -4.19 2.53
CA ILE A 16 -4.19 -3.04 1.80
C ILE A 16 -2.81 -3.33 1.20
N GLU A 17 -1.89 -3.91 1.96
CA GLU A 17 -0.56 -4.30 1.49
C GLU A 17 -0.66 -5.30 0.33
N VAL A 18 -1.53 -6.30 0.46
CA VAL A 18 -1.80 -7.26 -0.63
C VAL A 18 -2.38 -6.56 -1.86
N ALA A 19 -3.32 -5.63 -1.69
CA ALA A 19 -3.90 -4.89 -2.81
C ALA A 19 -2.86 -4.02 -3.53
N LEU A 20 -2.02 -3.31 -2.78
CA LEU A 20 -0.93 -2.49 -3.30
C LEU A 20 0.08 -3.29 -4.11
N VAL A 21 0.53 -4.43 -3.58
CA VAL A 21 1.47 -5.31 -4.29
C VAL A 21 0.89 -5.76 -5.62
N ASN A 22 -0.38 -6.16 -5.64
CA ASN A 22 -1.04 -6.59 -6.88
C ASN A 22 -1.09 -5.46 -7.93
N ILE A 23 -1.43 -4.24 -7.51
CA ILE A 23 -1.47 -3.07 -8.39
C ILE A 23 -0.08 -2.77 -8.95
N ILE A 24 0.93 -2.72 -8.09
CA ILE A 24 2.31 -2.44 -8.49
C ILE A 24 2.84 -3.53 -9.41
N GLU A 25 2.60 -4.80 -9.10
CA GLU A 25 3.00 -5.92 -9.95
C GLU A 25 2.39 -5.83 -11.34
N HIS A 26 1.09 -5.57 -11.43
CA HIS A 26 0.40 -5.43 -12.70
C HIS A 26 1.00 -4.30 -13.53
N GLU A 27 1.09 -3.11 -12.95
CA GLU A 27 1.63 -1.93 -13.65
C GLU A 27 3.08 -2.12 -14.09
N MET A 28 3.93 -2.64 -13.19
CA MET A 28 5.34 -2.80 -13.49
C MET A 28 5.59 -3.90 -14.54
N ILE A 29 4.80 -4.98 -14.53
CA ILE A 29 4.85 -5.99 -15.60
C ILE A 29 4.41 -5.38 -16.93
N THR A 30 3.33 -4.60 -16.94
CA THR A 30 2.80 -3.97 -18.15
C THR A 30 3.79 -2.96 -18.74
N GLN A 31 4.45 -2.16 -17.90
CA GLN A 31 5.36 -1.11 -18.35
C GLN A 31 6.79 -1.61 -18.63
N TYR A 32 7.32 -2.53 -17.82
CA TYR A 32 8.73 -2.92 -17.83
C TYR A 32 8.97 -4.43 -18.06
N GLY A 33 7.91 -5.21 -18.23
CA GLY A 33 7.98 -6.66 -18.46
C GLY A 33 8.36 -7.48 -17.22
N ARG A 34 8.52 -8.79 -17.40
CA ARG A 34 8.75 -9.74 -16.28
C ARG A 34 10.04 -9.53 -15.49
N LEU A 35 11.00 -8.79 -16.05
CA LEU A 35 12.29 -8.50 -15.39
C LEU A 35 12.22 -7.26 -14.49
N TRP A 36 11.06 -6.60 -14.37
CA TRP A 36 10.92 -5.37 -13.59
C TRP A 36 11.38 -5.55 -12.14
N ARG A 37 11.15 -6.72 -11.51
CA ARG A 37 11.60 -6.99 -10.13
C ARG A 37 13.13 -6.95 -10.00
N GLN A 38 13.84 -7.45 -11.01
CA GLN A 38 15.32 -7.38 -11.04
C GLN A 38 15.79 -5.94 -11.22
N LEU A 39 15.14 -5.19 -12.12
CA LEU A 39 15.43 -3.76 -12.31
C LEU A 39 15.15 -2.96 -11.05
N PHE A 40 14.06 -3.29 -10.35
CA PHE A 40 13.68 -2.69 -9.08
C PHE A 40 14.71 -3.00 -8.00
N PHE A 41 15.07 -4.27 -7.81
CA PHE A 41 16.09 -4.69 -6.84
C PHE A 41 17.45 -4.04 -7.11
N VAL A 42 17.91 -4.02 -8.37
CA VAL A 42 19.18 -3.37 -8.73
C VAL A 42 19.16 -1.88 -8.42
N LYS A 43 18.03 -1.20 -8.62
CA LYS A 43 17.90 0.23 -8.32
C LYS A 43 17.75 0.54 -6.83
N CYS A 44 17.04 -0.32 -6.09
CA CYS A 44 16.59 -0.01 -4.73
C CYS A 44 17.36 -0.78 -3.65
N GLY A 45 18.14 -1.80 -4.03
CA GLY A 45 18.90 -2.65 -3.11
C GLY A 45 18.03 -3.51 -2.20
N THR A 46 16.75 -3.67 -2.51
CA THR A 46 15.78 -4.33 -1.63
C THR A 46 14.57 -4.86 -2.39
N ASP A 47 13.86 -5.81 -1.78
CA ASP A 47 12.62 -6.37 -2.29
C ASP A 47 11.44 -5.44 -2.05
N LEU A 48 10.42 -5.58 -2.91
CA LEU A 48 9.21 -4.75 -2.89
C LEU A 48 8.49 -4.79 -1.52
N TYR A 49 8.38 -5.99 -0.94
CA TYR A 49 7.62 -6.23 0.29
C TYR A 49 8.23 -5.55 1.52
N ASP A 50 9.56 -5.47 1.58
CA ASP A 50 10.26 -4.90 2.74
C ASP A 50 10.11 -3.38 2.82
N ASN A 51 9.75 -2.74 1.70
CA ASN A 51 9.85 -1.30 1.56
C ASN A 51 8.56 -0.61 1.14
N LEU A 52 7.41 -1.29 1.12
CA LEU A 52 6.09 -0.68 0.78
C LEU A 52 5.88 0.75 1.32
N PRO A 53 6.21 1.07 2.59
CA PRO A 53 6.11 2.43 3.11
C PRO A 53 7.09 3.45 2.49
N LEU A 54 8.26 3.00 2.04
CA LEU A 54 9.33 3.79 1.41
C LEU A 54 9.15 3.90 -0.12
N LEU A 55 8.34 3.02 -0.73
CA LEU A 55 8.14 2.94 -2.19
C LEU A 55 7.52 4.20 -2.81
N PHE A 56 6.69 4.93 -2.07
CA PHE A 56 5.99 6.12 -2.58
C PHE A 56 6.91 7.34 -2.79
N ARG A 57 8.19 7.23 -2.41
CA ARG A 57 9.22 8.23 -2.73
C ARG A 57 9.93 7.98 -4.07
N LEU A 58 9.61 6.86 -4.74
CA LEU A 58 10.28 6.44 -5.98
C LEU A 58 9.45 6.80 -7.21
N ASN A 59 10.07 7.52 -8.13
CA ASN A 59 9.43 8.09 -9.33
C ASN A 59 8.59 7.08 -10.17
N PRO A 60 9.05 5.84 -10.45
CA PRO A 60 8.26 4.88 -11.25
C PRO A 60 7.01 4.35 -10.52
N LEU A 61 7.02 4.38 -9.19
CA LEU A 61 5.88 3.94 -8.38
C LEU A 61 4.94 5.09 -8.07
N GLN A 62 5.46 6.32 -7.97
CA GLN A 62 4.64 7.53 -7.89
C GLN A 62 3.71 7.66 -9.10
N THR A 63 4.19 7.37 -10.32
CA THR A 63 3.36 7.46 -11.52
C THR A 63 2.19 6.48 -11.56
N ILE A 64 2.19 5.45 -10.70
CA ILE A 64 1.08 4.49 -10.59
C ILE A 64 -0.08 5.11 -9.81
N PHE A 65 0.20 6.02 -8.88
CA PHE A 65 -0.78 6.58 -7.93
C PHE A 65 -0.98 8.07 -8.17
N THR A 66 -2.21 8.53 -7.95
CA THR A 66 -2.51 9.96 -7.95
C THR A 66 -1.95 10.62 -6.68
N ASP A 67 -1.81 11.95 -6.68
CA ASP A 67 -1.36 12.68 -5.49
C ASP A 67 -2.25 12.43 -4.26
N HIS A 68 -3.57 12.26 -4.47
CA HIS A 68 -4.50 11.89 -3.41
C HIS A 68 -4.20 10.50 -2.86
N GLU A 69 -4.01 9.50 -3.73
CA GLU A 69 -3.68 8.15 -3.28
C GLU A 69 -2.32 8.14 -2.54
N LEU A 70 -1.32 8.86 -3.04
CA LEU A 70 -0.03 9.00 -2.35
C LEU A 70 -0.17 9.66 -0.98
N HIS A 71 -1.05 10.64 -0.82
CA HIS A 71 -1.38 11.24 0.47
C HIS A 71 -1.99 10.22 1.43
N ASP A 72 -3.00 9.46 0.97
CA ASP A 72 -3.66 8.44 1.78
C ASP A 72 -2.68 7.35 2.24
N LEU A 73 -1.72 6.99 1.38
CA LEU A 73 -0.68 6.01 1.65
C LEU A 73 0.37 6.53 2.64
N CYS A 74 0.61 7.84 2.71
CA CYS A 74 1.42 8.43 3.78
C CYS A 74 0.75 8.24 5.14
N ILE A 75 -0.56 8.47 5.23
CA ILE A 75 -1.32 8.28 6.47
C ILE A 75 -1.29 6.80 6.92
N LEU A 76 -1.32 5.85 5.98
CA LEU A 76 -1.14 4.43 6.32
C LEU A 76 0.17 4.15 7.05
N ALA A 77 1.26 4.83 6.68
CA ALA A 77 2.56 4.63 7.33
C ALA A 77 2.49 5.05 8.81
N ASP A 78 1.77 6.13 9.11
CA ASP A 78 1.55 6.60 10.49
C ASP A 78 0.72 5.59 11.28
N ILE A 79 -0.38 5.08 10.71
CA ILE A 79 -1.23 4.05 11.33
C ILE A 79 -0.43 2.75 11.57
N LYS A 80 0.37 2.32 10.59
CA LYS A 80 1.24 1.15 10.71
C LYS A 80 2.28 1.32 11.81
N ASN A 81 2.88 2.50 11.93
CA ASN A 81 3.83 2.83 12.99
C ASN A 81 3.16 2.84 14.37
N ALA A 82 1.96 3.41 14.48
CA ALA A 82 1.17 3.38 15.70
C ALA A 82 0.88 1.95 16.15
N LEU A 83 0.43 1.09 15.23
CA LEU A 83 0.24 -0.34 15.53
C LEU A 83 1.53 -1.05 15.93
N ALA A 84 2.63 -0.83 15.21
CA ALA A 84 3.92 -1.46 15.51
C ALA A 84 4.45 -1.08 16.90
N THR A 85 4.10 0.12 17.37
CA THR A 85 4.47 0.64 18.71
C THR A 85 3.39 0.40 19.75
N LEU A 86 2.31 -0.33 19.42
CA LEU A 86 1.16 -0.61 20.28
C LEU A 86 0.49 0.65 20.84
N LEU A 87 0.53 1.74 20.07
CA LEU A 87 -0.18 2.97 20.39
C LEU A 87 -1.69 2.80 20.13
N PRO A 88 -2.54 3.56 20.83
CA PRO A 88 -3.98 3.52 20.61
C PRO A 88 -4.34 3.88 19.16
N ILE A 89 -5.28 3.13 18.59
CA ILE A 89 -5.85 3.38 17.28
C ILE A 89 -7.26 3.96 17.44
N SER A 90 -7.52 5.06 16.76
CA SER A 90 -8.83 5.72 16.78
C SER A 90 -9.81 5.08 15.80
N GLN A 91 -11.09 5.41 15.91
CA GLN A 91 -12.07 4.99 14.91
C GLN A 91 -11.80 5.64 13.54
N ASP A 92 -11.32 6.89 13.54
CA ASP A 92 -10.99 7.62 12.31
C ASP A 92 -9.87 6.92 11.53
N ASP A 93 -8.87 6.36 12.23
CA ASP A 93 -7.81 5.55 11.61
C ASP A 93 -8.39 4.30 10.93
N VAL A 94 -9.34 3.62 11.58
CA VAL A 94 -10.01 2.44 11.01
C VAL A 94 -10.84 2.81 9.79
N ASP A 95 -11.55 3.92 9.85
CA ASP A 95 -12.38 4.40 8.74
C ASP A 95 -11.50 4.82 7.55
N HIS A 96 -10.34 5.43 7.81
CA HIS A 96 -9.33 5.71 6.79
C HIS A 96 -8.84 4.43 6.12
N LEU A 97 -8.49 3.40 6.89
CA LEU A 97 -8.08 2.10 6.35
C LEU A 97 -9.16 1.48 5.44
N ILE A 98 -10.43 1.54 5.86
CA ILE A 98 -11.55 1.04 5.06
C ILE A 98 -11.66 1.80 3.73
N ASN A 99 -11.58 3.14 3.76
CA ASN A 99 -11.66 3.97 2.57
C ASN A 99 -10.52 3.67 1.59
N VAL A 100 -9.28 3.57 2.10
CA VAL A 100 -8.11 3.23 1.28
C VAL A 100 -8.26 1.85 0.64
N LEU A 101 -8.69 0.86 1.41
CA LEU A 101 -8.92 -0.49 0.89
C LEU A 101 -9.98 -0.50 -0.23
N GLN A 102 -11.07 0.24 -0.07
CA GLN A 102 -12.10 0.36 -1.11
C GLN A 102 -11.57 1.01 -2.38
N HIS A 103 -10.79 2.09 -2.25
CA HIS A 103 -10.16 2.76 -3.39
C HIS A 103 -9.17 1.83 -4.12
N LEU A 104 -8.30 1.14 -3.38
CA LEU A 104 -7.36 0.20 -3.96
C LEU A 104 -8.05 -0.98 -4.66
N ASN A 105 -9.10 -1.54 -4.05
CA ASN A 105 -9.85 -2.61 -4.67
C ASN A 105 -10.53 -2.15 -5.97
N LYS A 106 -11.13 -0.95 -5.97
CA LYS A 106 -11.71 -0.37 -7.19
C LYS A 106 -10.65 -0.20 -8.28
N LYS A 107 -9.47 0.31 -7.94
CA LYS A 107 -8.36 0.47 -8.89
C LYS A 107 -7.86 -0.87 -9.40
N LYS A 108 -7.62 -1.84 -8.52
CA LYS A 108 -7.24 -3.21 -8.88
C LYS A 108 -8.25 -3.83 -9.86
N THR A 109 -9.54 -3.67 -9.60
CA THR A 109 -10.58 -4.15 -10.50
C THR A 109 -10.48 -3.49 -11.88
N LEU A 110 -10.28 -2.17 -11.95
CA LEU A 110 -10.10 -1.47 -13.23
C LEU A 110 -8.87 -1.95 -14.00
N LEU A 111 -7.77 -2.22 -13.31
CA LEU A 111 -6.54 -2.74 -13.92
C LEU A 111 -6.70 -4.14 -14.51
N LEU A 112 -7.54 -4.99 -13.90
CA LEU A 112 -7.82 -6.34 -14.42
C LEU A 112 -8.68 -6.36 -15.70
N PHE A 113 -9.28 -5.22 -16.07
CA PHE A 113 -10.12 -5.10 -17.27
C PHE A 113 -9.41 -4.38 -18.44
N ILE A 114 -8.14 -4.01 -18.28
CA ILE A 114 -7.29 -3.36 -19.28
C ILE A 114 -6.27 -4.37 -19.80
#